data_AF-A0AAX3JAD8-F1
#
_entry.id   AF-A0AAX3JAD8-F1
#
_cell.length_a   1.000
_cell.length_b   1.000
_cell.length_c   1.000
_cell.angle_alpha   90.00
_cell.angle_beta   90.00
_cell.angle_gamma   90.00
#
_symmetry.space_group_name_H-M   'P 1'
#
loop_
_entity.id
_entity.type
_entity.pdbx_description
1 polymer ?
#
loop_
_entity_poly.entity_id
_entity_poly.type
_entity_poly.pdbx_seq_one_letter_code
_entity_poly.pdbx_strand_id
1 'polypeptide(L)' 'MNTQERLAAALKNPLKAGYVTYSGHIMTLAECESYNRYTEDAARPYISEKAREYLLDQRHRYFVLISEPERLS' A
#
# COMPACT_ATOMS: atom_id res chain seq x y z
N MET A 1 1.94 6.67 -17.65
CA MET A 1 1.77 5.40 -16.93
C MET A 1 0.38 5.37 -16.31
N ASN A 2 -0.49 4.46 -16.74
CA ASN A 2 -1.84 4.32 -16.22
C ASN A 2 -1.86 3.58 -14.86
N THR A 3 -3.00 3.55 -14.17
CA THR A 3 -3.12 2.93 -12.83
C THR A 3 -2.75 1.44 -12.83
N GLN A 4 -3.09 0.69 -13.88
CA GLN A 4 -2.73 -0.73 -13.98
C GLN A 4 -1.22 -0.93 -14.16
N GLU A 5 -0.56 -0.11 -14.97
CA GLU A 5 0.90 -0.15 -15.13
C GLU A 5 1.62 0.18 -13.83
N ARG A 6 1.12 1.17 -13.06
CA ARG A 6 1.63 1.50 -11.72
C ARG A 6 1.49 0.33 -10.74
N LEU A 7 0.33 -0.33 -10.75
CA LEU A 7 0.08 -1.50 -9.92
C LEU A 7 0.97 -2.67 -10.31
N ALA A 8 1.13 -2.95 -11.61
CA ALA A 8 2.02 -4.00 -12.10
C ALA A 8 3.48 -3.73 -11.73
N ALA A 9 3.94 -2.48 -11.80
CA ALA A 9 5.28 -2.10 -11.35
C ALA A 9 5.46 -2.31 -9.84
N ALA A 10 4.46 -1.94 -9.03
CA ALA A 10 4.47 -2.16 -7.59
C ALA A 10 4.49 -3.65 -7.21
N LEU A 11 3.79 -4.51 -7.97
CA LEU A 11 3.82 -5.96 -7.76
C LEU A 11 5.16 -6.61 -8.11
N LYS A 12 5.91 -6.04 -9.06
CA LYS A 12 7.28 -6.51 -9.37
C LYS A 12 8.28 -6.17 -8.27
N ASN A 13 8.04 -5.09 -7.54
CA ASN A 13 8.91 -4.60 -6.47
C ASN A 13 8.08 -4.30 -5.21
N PRO A 14 7.57 -5.34 -4.53
CA PRO A 14 6.78 -5.16 -3.33
C PRO A 14 7.61 -4.55 -2.20
N LEU A 15 6.95 -3.86 -1.26
CA LEU A 15 7.64 -3.39 -0.05
C LEU A 15 8.14 -4.58 0.76
N LYS A 16 9.30 -4.41 1.39
CA LYS A 16 9.96 -5.42 2.22
C LYS A 16 10.24 -4.84 3.60
N ALA A 17 10.27 -5.72 4.60
CA ALA A 17 10.62 -5.35 5.97
C ALA A 17 11.94 -4.57 5.99
N GLY A 18 12.00 -3.54 6.84
CA GLY A 18 13.12 -2.60 6.87
C GLY A 18 12.94 -1.38 5.96
N TYR A 19 11.82 -1.27 5.25
CA TYR A 19 11.47 -0.04 4.53
C TYR A 19 11.30 1.11 5.52
N VAL A 20 12.00 2.22 5.28
CA VAL A 20 11.94 3.42 6.11
C VAL A 20 10.96 4.40 5.48
N THR A 21 9.89 4.73 6.20
CA THR A 21 8.90 5.71 5.76
C THR A 21 9.44 7.14 5.90
N TYR A 22 8.71 8.13 5.39
CA TYR A 22 9.11 9.54 5.45
C TYR A 22 9.16 10.11 6.87
N SER A 23 8.49 9.47 7.83
CA SER A 23 8.51 9.83 9.25
C SER A 23 9.62 9.13 10.03
N GLY A 24 10.39 8.25 9.38
CA GLY A 24 11.42 7.44 10.03
C GLY A 24 10.91 6.11 10.61
N HIS A 25 9.62 5.78 10.45
CA HIS A 25 9.10 4.46 10.85
C HIS A 25 9.73 3.36 10.00
N ILE A 26 10.20 2.30 10.65
CA ILE A 26 10.77 1.12 9.98
C ILE A 26 9.68 0.07 9.90
N MET A 27 9.17 -0.18 8.70
CA MET A 27 8.09 -1.14 8.50
C MET A 27 8.55 -2.57 8.81
N THR A 28 7.75 -3.25 9.63
CA THR A 28 7.83 -4.68 9.91
C THR A 28 7.38 -5.50 8.70
N LEU A 29 7.68 -6.81 8.75
CA LEU A 29 7.21 -7.75 7.73
C LEU A 29 5.67 -7.72 7.58
N ALA A 30 4.95 -7.77 8.69
CA ALA A 30 3.48 -7.79 8.69
C ALA A 30 2.88 -6.51 8.09
N GLU A 31 3.52 -5.36 8.32
CA GLU A 31 3.07 -4.09 7.74
C GLU A 31 3.31 -4.02 6.24
N CYS A 32 4.48 -4.48 5.78
CA CYS A 32 4.77 -4.58 4.36
C CYS A 32 3.79 -5.54 3.66
N GLU A 33 3.54 -6.71 4.24
CA GLU A 33 2.56 -7.67 3.72
C GLU A 33 1.15 -7.08 3.63
N SER A 34 0.71 -6.35 4.67
CA SER A 34 -0.60 -5.69 4.67
C SER A 34 -0.70 -4.61 3.59
N TYR A 35 0.33 -3.77 3.45
CA TYR A 35 0.39 -2.76 2.39
C TYR A 35 0.37 -3.40 0.98
N ASN A 36 1.14 -4.46 0.79
CA ASN A 36 1.25 -5.15 -0.50
C ASN A 36 -0.06 -5.86 -0.86
N ARG A 37 -0.79 -6.41 0.12
CA ARG A 37 -2.11 -7.06 -0.11
C ARG A 37 -3.12 -6.11 -0.74
N TYR A 38 -3.20 -4.86 -0.28
CA TYR A 38 -4.07 -3.86 -0.93
C TYR A 38 -3.67 -3.61 -2.39
N THR A 39 -2.37 -3.68 -2.71
CA THR A 39 -1.85 -3.53 -4.06
C THR A 39 -2.22 -4.72 -4.94
N GLU A 40 -2.09 -5.95 -4.42
CA GLU A 40 -2.52 -7.18 -5.09
C GLU A 40 -4.03 -7.18 -5.38
N ASP A 41 -4.85 -6.80 -4.39
CA ASP A 41 -6.29 -6.75 -4.54
C ASP A 41 -6.73 -5.69 -5.56
N ALA A 42 -6.10 -4.52 -5.54
CA ALA A 42 -6.37 -3.45 -6.50
C ALA A 42 -5.96 -3.81 -7.94
N ALA A 43 -4.99 -4.71 -8.09
CA ALA A 43 -4.43 -5.14 -9.38
C ALA A 43 -5.20 -6.30 -10.03
N ARG A 44 -6.18 -6.91 -9.34
CA ARG A 44 -6.95 -8.01 -9.90
C ARG A 44 -7.61 -7.59 -11.25
N PRO A 45 -7.77 -8.51 -12.21
CA PRO A 45 -8.31 -8.15 -13.53
C PRO A 45 -9.82 -7.84 -13.53
N TYR A 46 -10.58 -8.41 -12.60
CA TYR A 46 -12.06 -8.35 -12.60
C TYR A 46 -12.66 -7.41 -11.54
N ILE A 47 -11.85 -6.53 -10.98
CA ILE A 47 -12.29 -5.54 -9.99
C ILE A 47 -12.82 -4.29 -10.69
N SER A 48 -13.96 -3.78 -10.20
CA SER A 48 -14.52 -2.51 -10.67
C SER A 48 -13.61 -1.33 -10.34
N GLU A 49 -13.68 -0.26 -11.13
CA GLU A 49 -12.89 0.95 -10.91
C GLU A 49 -13.14 1.55 -9.52
N LYS A 50 -14.40 1.63 -9.08
CA LYS A 50 -14.77 2.11 -7.75
C LYS A 50 -14.14 1.29 -6.62
N ALA A 51 -14.13 -0.05 -6.75
CA ALA A 51 -13.49 -0.90 -5.76
C ALA A 51 -11.96 -0.73 -5.77
N ARG A 52 -11.36 -0.48 -6.95
CA ARG A 52 -9.92 -0.21 -7.07
C ARG A 52 -9.54 1.09 -6.37
N GLU A 53 -10.31 2.15 -6.58
CA GLU A 53 -10.13 3.43 -5.90
C GLU A 53 -10.23 3.26 -4.39
N TYR A 54 -11.25 2.54 -3.92
CA TYR A 54 -11.42 2.25 -2.49
C TYR A 54 -10.20 1.53 -1.91
N LEU A 55 -9.70 0.48 -2.55
CA LEU A 55 -8.51 -0.26 -2.08
C LEU A 55 -7.24 0.61 -2.09
N LEU A 56 -7.07 1.49 -3.08
CA LEU A 56 -5.95 2.42 -3.13
C LEU A 56 -6.03 3.46 -2.01
N ASP A 57 -7.22 3.96 -1.68
CA ASP A 57 -7.46 4.82 -0.52
C ASP A 57 -7.18 4.10 0.79
N GLN A 58 -7.66 2.86 0.97
CA GLN A 58 -7.35 2.05 2.16
C GLN A 58 -5.86 1.79 2.32
N ARG A 59 -5.15 1.48 1.22
CA ARG A 59 -3.68 1.35 1.22
C ARG A 59 -2.99 2.62 1.69
N HIS A 60 -3.44 3.78 1.21
CA HIS A 60 -2.88 5.07 1.58
C HIS A 60 -3.12 5.37 3.06
N ARG A 61 -4.36 5.21 3.54
CA ARG A 61 -4.71 5.40 4.96
C ARG A 61 -3.91 4.49 5.87
N TYR A 62 -3.77 3.22 5.50
CA TYR A 62 -2.95 2.26 6.23
C TYR A 62 -1.49 2.74 6.33
N PHE A 63 -0.90 3.16 5.20
CA PHE A 63 0.47 3.65 5.18
C PHE A 63 0.67 4.91 6.02
N VAL A 64 -0.27 5.85 5.99
CA VAL A 64 -0.23 7.07 6.83
C VAL A 64 -0.34 6.70 8.29
N LEU A 65 -1.29 5.81 8.65
CA LEU A 65 -1.52 5.35 10.01
C LEU A 65 -0.25 4.74 10.64
N ILE A 66 0.44 3.86 9.92
CA ILE A 66 1.68 3.24 10.43
C ILE A 66 2.87 4.20 10.40
N SER A 67 2.86 5.19 9.50
CA SER A 67 3.94 6.17 9.41
C SER A 67 3.83 7.24 10.49
N GLU A 68 2.62 7.65 10.88
CA GLU A 68 2.40 8.76 11.81
C GLU A 68 1.55 8.34 13.02
N PRO A 69 1.97 7.34 13.83
CA PRO A 69 1.16 6.85 14.94
C PRO A 69 0.88 7.92 16.00
N GLU A 70 1.79 8.90 16.17
CA GLU A 70 1.69 9.96 17.19
C GLU A 70 0.74 11.12 16.82
N ARG A 71 0.28 11.22 15.58
CA ARG A 71 -0.67 12.29 15.17
C ARG A 71 -2.12 11.97 15.46
N LEU A 72 -2.39 10.76 15.96
CA LEU A 72 -3.73 10.24 16.25
C LEU A 72 -4.00 10.08 17.76
N SER A 73 -3.03 10.45 18.61
CA SER A 73 -3.15 10.48 20.08
C SER A 73 -3.52 11.85 20.61
#